data_AF-A0A7E6FQ72-F1
#
_entry.id   AF-A0A7E6FQ72-F1
#
_cell.length_a   1.000
_cell.length_b   1.000
_cell.length_c   1.000
_cell.angle_alpha   90.00
_cell.angle_beta   90.00
_cell.angle_gamma   90.00
#
_symmetry.space_group_name_H-M   'P 1'
#
loop_
_entity.id
_entity.type
_entity.pdbx_description
1 polymer ?
#
loop_
_entity_poly.entity_id
_entity_poly.type
_entity_poly.pdbx_seq_one_letter_code
_entity_poly.pdbx_strand_id
1 'polypeptide(L)'
;MICDHSQMRSCPGLLPLCQYGLSVDGSTLKFQRSCSTYNNCLEAFRNNSLTCKNWSNGTACVACCRDNLCNKNDFPGWTHSFELHLIFTVDAYSTFKKLTENVNTTENVSRAVEHELLTLTGVFKVEYCSSEKSSVVFTIYCTVLIGTKDRVLQNLYKILNTSQTLRYSGINQLR
;
A
#
# COMPACT_ATOMS: atom_id res chain seq x y z
N MET A 1 5.08 6.62 0.68
CA MET A 1 5.87 7.12 -0.46
C MET A 1 6.29 8.55 -0.14
N ILE A 2 7.59 8.80 0.09
CA ILE A 2 8.08 10.17 0.36
C ILE A 2 8.11 10.88 -1.00
N CYS A 3 7.24 11.88 -1.19
CA CYS A 3 7.34 12.76 -2.36
C CYS A 3 8.54 13.68 -2.13
N ASP A 4 9.65 13.42 -2.83
CA ASP A 4 10.73 14.37 -2.88
C ASP A 4 10.29 15.58 -3.72
N HIS A 5 10.22 16.75 -3.10
CA HIS A 5 9.85 18.00 -3.77
C HIS A 5 10.81 18.33 -4.92
N SER A 6 12.04 17.78 -4.93
CA SER A 6 13.01 17.94 -6.02
C SER A 6 12.56 17.30 -7.34
N GLN A 7 11.62 16.35 -7.30
CA GLN A 7 11.07 15.66 -8.47
C GLN A 7 9.82 16.35 -9.05
N MET A 8 9.29 17.37 -8.37
CA MET A 8 8.14 18.13 -8.85
C MET A 8 8.56 19.05 -10.00
N ARG A 9 7.96 18.88 -11.17
CA ARG A 9 8.19 19.72 -12.34
C ARG A 9 6.87 20.28 -12.84
N SER A 10 6.86 21.56 -13.23
CA SER A 10 5.74 22.13 -13.98
C SER A 10 5.53 21.34 -15.26
N CYS A 11 4.30 20.92 -15.52
CA CYS A 11 3.99 20.16 -16.73
C CYS A 11 4.07 21.06 -17.98
N PRO A 12 4.95 20.75 -18.95
CA PRO A 12 5.10 21.56 -20.15
C PRO A 12 3.98 21.28 -21.17
N GLY A 13 3.72 22.23 -22.07
CA GLY A 13 2.85 22.05 -23.23
C GLY A 13 1.56 22.87 -23.20
N LEU A 14 0.78 22.78 -24.29
CA LEU A 14 -0.56 23.35 -24.40
C LEU A 14 -1.56 22.49 -23.64
N LEU A 15 -2.33 23.12 -22.73
CA LEU A 15 -3.30 22.45 -21.87
C LEU A 15 -2.69 21.24 -21.12
N PRO A 16 -1.65 21.47 -20.30
CA PRO A 16 -0.97 20.40 -19.60
C PRO A 16 -1.89 19.82 -18.51
N LEU A 17 -1.80 18.51 -18.34
CA LEU A 17 -2.51 17.75 -17.30
C LEU A 17 -1.52 16.87 -16.54
N CYS A 18 -1.87 16.56 -15.30
CA CYS A 18 -1.18 15.51 -14.55
C CYS A 18 -1.80 14.17 -14.92
N GLN A 19 -0.95 13.17 -15.16
CA GLN A 19 -1.34 11.81 -15.49
C GLN A 19 -0.97 10.86 -14.35
N TYR A 20 -1.82 9.89 -14.11
CA TYR A 20 -1.64 8.81 -13.17
C TYR A 20 -1.88 7.48 -13.86
N GLY A 21 -0.95 6.55 -13.74
CA GLY A 21 -1.07 5.19 -14.22
C GLY A 21 -1.18 4.22 -13.04
N LEU A 22 -2.13 3.31 -13.11
CA LEU A 22 -2.26 2.17 -12.21
C LEU A 22 -2.11 0.89 -13.02
N SER A 23 -1.23 0.00 -12.60
CA SER A 23 -1.10 -1.32 -13.21
C SER A 23 -0.96 -2.42 -12.17
N VAL A 24 -1.36 -3.63 -12.56
CA VAL A 24 -1.16 -4.84 -11.76
C VAL A 24 0.05 -5.58 -12.31
N ASP A 25 1.06 -5.79 -11.47
CA ASP A 25 2.24 -6.62 -11.78
C ASP A 25 2.29 -7.78 -10.78
N GLY A 26 1.84 -8.95 -11.21
CA GLY A 26 1.61 -10.10 -10.34
C GLY A 26 0.60 -9.77 -9.24
N SER A 27 1.05 -9.78 -7.99
CA SER A 27 0.30 -9.37 -6.80
C SER A 27 0.53 -7.90 -6.41
N THR A 28 1.42 -7.17 -7.07
CA THR A 28 1.72 -5.79 -6.66
C THR A 28 0.96 -4.78 -7.50
N LEU A 29 0.41 -3.75 -6.86
CA LEU A 29 -0.08 -2.57 -7.58
C LEU A 29 1.07 -1.60 -7.84
N LYS A 30 1.23 -1.18 -9.08
CA LYS A 30 2.22 -0.19 -9.50
C LYS A 30 1.55 1.13 -9.85
N PHE A 31 2.07 2.19 -9.24
CA PHE A 31 1.61 3.56 -9.45
C PHE A 31 2.66 4.34 -10.24
N GLN A 32 2.22 4.96 -11.33
CA GLN A 32 3.04 5.83 -12.18
C GLN A 32 2.44 7.23 -12.19
N ARG A 33 3.29 8.26 -12.17
CA ARG A 33 2.87 9.66 -12.22
C ARG A 33 3.71 10.37 -13.26
N SER A 34 3.07 11.14 -14.12
CA SER A 34 3.73 11.89 -15.18
C SER A 34 2.94 13.14 -15.56
N CYS A 35 3.51 13.95 -16.45
CA CYS A 35 2.78 15.00 -17.15
C CYS A 35 2.25 14.46 -18.47
N SER A 36 1.11 14.99 -18.91
CA SER A 36 0.48 14.66 -20.19
C SER A 36 -0.25 15.87 -20.75
N THR A 37 -0.89 15.71 -21.91
CA THR A 37 -1.69 16.76 -22.56
C THR A 37 -3.16 16.33 -22.60
N TYR A 38 -4.05 17.30 -22.81
CA TYR A 38 -5.48 17.01 -22.97
C TYR A 38 -5.77 15.91 -24.01
N ASN A 39 -5.12 15.97 -25.19
CA ASN A 39 -5.35 14.99 -26.26
C ASN A 39 -4.86 13.59 -25.88
N ASN A 40 -3.66 13.48 -25.29
CA ASN A 40 -3.13 12.19 -24.84
C ASN A 40 -4.01 11.56 -23.75
N CYS A 41 -4.55 12.39 -22.85
CA CYS A 41 -5.50 11.92 -21.83
C CYS A 41 -6.81 11.41 -22.44
N LEU A 42 -7.34 12.07 -23.48
CA LEU A 42 -8.53 11.58 -24.18
C LEU A 42 -8.29 10.21 -24.83
N GLU A 43 -7.14 10.01 -25.47
CA GLU A 43 -6.77 8.70 -26.03
C GLU A 43 -6.62 7.63 -24.94
N ALA A 44 -5.98 7.98 -23.82
CA ALA A 44 -5.86 7.11 -22.67
C ALA A 44 -7.23 6.70 -22.10
N PHE A 45 -8.18 7.63 -21.98
CA PHE A 45 -9.54 7.32 -21.53
C PHE A 45 -10.29 6.38 -22.47
N ARG A 46 -10.11 6.53 -23.79
CA ARG A 46 -10.66 5.59 -24.77
C ARG A 46 -10.08 4.20 -24.58
N ASN A 47 -8.77 4.08 -24.41
CA ASN A 47 -8.12 2.80 -24.16
C ASN A 47 -8.55 2.16 -22.83
N ASN A 48 -8.70 2.95 -21.77
CA ASN A 48 -9.17 2.46 -20.47
C ASN A 48 -10.55 1.79 -20.56
N SER A 49 -11.45 2.29 -21.42
CA SER A 49 -12.78 1.69 -21.58
C SER A 49 -12.73 0.23 -22.04
N LEU A 50 -11.60 -0.18 -22.63
CA LEU A 50 -11.30 -1.53 -23.10
C LEU A 50 -10.49 -2.32 -22.06
N THR A 51 -9.49 -1.70 -21.43
CA THR A 51 -8.50 -2.39 -20.59
C THR A 51 -8.83 -2.40 -19.10
N CYS A 52 -9.56 -1.40 -18.59
CA CYS A 52 -9.73 -1.17 -17.15
C CYS A 52 -10.96 -1.82 -16.52
N LYS A 53 -11.64 -2.69 -17.26
CA LYS A 53 -12.79 -3.44 -16.76
C LYS A 53 -12.37 -4.63 -15.91
N ASN A 54 -11.27 -5.30 -16.31
CA ASN A 54 -10.75 -6.48 -15.64
C ASN A 54 -9.31 -6.21 -15.20
N TRP A 55 -9.12 -6.09 -13.88
CA TRP A 55 -7.80 -5.93 -13.28
C TRP A 55 -7.04 -7.27 -13.30
N SER A 56 -6.37 -7.54 -14.42
CA SER A 56 -5.51 -8.71 -14.62
C SER A 56 -4.03 -8.31 -14.68
N ASN A 57 -3.13 -9.29 -14.58
CA ASN A 57 -1.69 -9.03 -14.69
C ASN A 57 -1.39 -8.35 -16.04
N GLY A 58 -0.64 -7.24 -16.01
CA GLY A 58 -0.35 -6.41 -17.18
C GLY A 58 -1.46 -5.41 -17.56
N THR A 59 -2.62 -5.43 -16.90
CA THR A 59 -3.63 -4.37 -17.07
C THR A 59 -3.05 -3.05 -16.57
N ALA A 60 -3.07 -2.03 -17.42
CA ALA A 60 -2.68 -0.66 -17.09
C ALA A 60 -3.82 0.30 -17.40
N CYS A 61 -4.09 1.18 -16.44
CA CYS A 61 -5.19 2.14 -16.46
C CYS A 61 -4.67 3.53 -16.17
N VAL A 62 -5.11 4.50 -16.95
CA VAL A 62 -4.54 5.85 -16.92
C VAL A 62 -5.60 6.91 -16.63
N ALA A 63 -5.48 7.63 -15.53
CA ALA A 63 -6.32 8.78 -15.23
C ALA A 63 -5.56 10.08 -15.46
N CYS A 64 -6.30 11.14 -15.74
CA CYS A 64 -5.74 12.49 -15.80
C CYS A 64 -6.54 13.45 -14.95
N CYS A 65 -5.85 14.43 -14.38
CA CYS A 65 -6.46 15.50 -13.59
C CYS A 65 -5.78 16.83 -13.89
N ARG A 66 -6.52 17.89 -13.58
CA ARG A 66 -6.03 19.26 -13.58
C ARG A 66 -5.82 19.67 -12.12
N ASP A 67 -5.00 20.69 -11.90
CA ASP A 67 -4.61 21.27 -10.62
C ASP A 67 -3.29 20.73 -10.06
N ASN A 68 -2.70 21.55 -9.19
CA ASN A 68 -1.37 21.29 -8.63
C ASN A 68 -1.38 19.99 -7.82
N LEU A 69 -0.49 19.06 -8.16
CA LEU A 69 -0.32 17.78 -7.46
C LEU A 69 -1.60 16.93 -7.37
N CYS A 70 -2.56 17.11 -8.30
CA CYS A 70 -3.84 16.40 -8.25
C CYS A 70 -3.68 14.86 -8.37
N ASN A 71 -2.58 14.38 -8.96
CA ASN A 71 -2.25 12.96 -9.08
C ASN A 71 -1.38 12.44 -7.92
N LYS A 72 -1.18 13.21 -6.86
CA LYS A 72 -0.32 12.84 -5.72
C LYS A 72 -0.91 11.67 -4.92
N ASN A 73 -2.20 11.73 -4.63
CA ASN A 73 -2.87 10.75 -3.77
C ASN A 73 -3.34 9.52 -4.55
N ASP A 74 -3.76 8.50 -3.82
CA ASP A 74 -4.46 7.33 -4.39
C ASP A 74 -5.71 7.80 -5.14
N PHE A 75 -5.90 7.30 -6.37
CA PHE A 75 -6.95 7.82 -7.24
C PHE A 75 -8.31 7.25 -6.81
N PRO A 76 -9.25 8.11 -6.37
CA PRO A 76 -10.58 7.67 -5.97
C PRO A 76 -11.29 7.01 -7.16
N GLY A 77 -11.83 5.82 -6.95
CA GLY A 77 -12.63 5.09 -7.94
C GLY A 77 -12.00 3.80 -8.48
N TRP A 78 -10.67 3.65 -8.40
CA TRP A 78 -9.99 2.40 -8.79
C TRP A 78 -9.36 1.66 -7.61
N THR A 79 -8.99 2.40 -6.58
CA THR A 79 -8.38 1.84 -5.37
C THR A 79 -9.20 2.19 -4.14
N HIS A 80 -9.03 1.39 -3.09
CA HIS A 80 -9.56 1.63 -1.76
C HIS A 80 -8.39 1.53 -0.78
N SER A 81 -8.15 2.63 -0.06
CA SER A 81 -7.11 2.68 0.96
C SER A 81 -7.73 2.59 2.34
N PHE A 82 -7.18 1.76 3.21
CA PHE A 82 -7.64 1.57 4.58
C PHE A 82 -6.48 1.18 5.48
N GLU A 83 -6.65 1.42 6.78
CA GLU A 83 -5.68 1.03 7.80
C GLU A 83 -6.23 -0.10 8.66
N LEU A 84 -5.31 -0.93 9.16
CA LEU A 84 -5.61 -1.98 10.12
C LEU A 84 -4.61 -1.88 11.27
N HIS A 85 -5.11 -1.78 12.49
CA HIS A 85 -4.27 -1.84 13.68
C HIS A 85 -4.16 -3.29 14.13
N LEU A 86 -2.94 -3.78 14.23
CA LEU A 86 -2.61 -5.08 14.80
C LEU A 86 -2.10 -4.89 16.21
N ILE A 87 -2.80 -5.49 17.16
CA ILE A 87 -2.42 -5.48 18.56
C ILE A 87 -1.94 -6.89 18.91
N PHE A 88 -0.71 -6.96 19.38
CA PHE A 88 -0.04 -8.20 19.71
C PHE A 88 0.34 -8.24 21.18
N THR A 89 -0.06 -9.29 21.87
CA THR A 89 0.43 -9.56 23.23
C THR A 89 1.76 -10.32 23.13
N VAL A 90 2.76 -9.86 23.89
CA VAL A 90 4.08 -10.46 24.01
C VAL A 90 4.18 -11.14 25.37
N ASP A 91 4.37 -12.46 25.38
CA ASP A 91 4.29 -13.27 26.60
C ASP A 91 5.49 -13.07 27.55
N ALA A 92 6.67 -12.80 26.98
CA ALA A 92 7.90 -12.64 27.75
C ALA A 92 8.35 -11.17 27.81
N TYR A 93 8.49 -10.63 29.03
CA TYR A 93 8.94 -9.24 29.24
C TYR A 93 10.31 -8.95 28.60
N SER A 94 11.23 -9.90 28.61
CA SER A 94 12.54 -9.77 27.94
C SER A 94 12.40 -9.60 26.42
N THR A 95 11.43 -10.29 25.80
CA THR A 95 11.14 -10.18 24.38
C THR A 95 10.44 -8.86 24.07
N PHE A 96 9.48 -8.47 24.91
CA PHE A 96 8.82 -7.16 24.83
C PHE A 96 9.86 -6.03 24.87
N LYS A 97 10.77 -6.06 25.84
CA LYS A 97 11.84 -5.08 25.99
C LYS A 97 12.75 -5.03 24.75
N LYS A 98 13.17 -6.20 24.25
CA LYS A 98 14.01 -6.29 23.02
C LYS A 98 13.32 -5.75 21.77
N LEU A 99 12.02 -5.96 21.65
CA LEU A 99 11.20 -5.45 20.55
C LEU A 99 11.10 -3.93 20.63
N THR A 100 10.74 -3.37 21.78
CA THR A 100 10.35 -1.96 21.89
C THR A 100 11.52 -1.01 22.07
N GLU A 101 12.63 -1.43 22.69
CA GLU A 101 13.80 -0.57 22.93
C GLU A 101 14.72 -0.44 21.71
N ASN A 102 14.58 -1.31 20.72
CA ASN A 102 15.42 -1.31 19.53
C ASN A 102 14.59 -1.06 18.27
N VAL A 103 14.70 0.16 17.73
CA VAL A 103 14.01 0.61 16.51
C VAL A 103 14.30 -0.31 15.33
N ASN A 104 15.52 -0.86 15.21
CA ASN A 104 15.84 -1.78 14.13
C ASN A 104 15.03 -3.08 14.25
N THR A 105 14.66 -3.51 15.46
CA THR A 105 13.86 -4.72 15.66
C THR A 105 12.44 -4.52 15.16
N THR A 106 11.80 -3.40 15.50
CA THR A 106 10.43 -3.11 15.03
C THR A 106 10.38 -2.89 13.53
N GLU A 107 11.37 -2.20 12.94
CA GLU A 107 11.48 -2.05 11.48
C GLU A 107 11.69 -3.39 10.78
N ASN A 108 12.50 -4.29 11.34
CA ASN A 108 12.70 -5.63 10.78
C ASN A 108 11.42 -6.47 10.81
N VAL A 109 10.65 -6.38 11.91
CA VAL A 109 9.33 -7.03 12.01
C VAL A 109 8.38 -6.45 10.97
N SER A 110 8.29 -5.12 10.85
CA SER A 110 7.49 -4.45 9.82
C SER A 110 7.82 -4.96 8.42
N ARG A 111 9.10 -4.95 8.03
CA ARG A 111 9.55 -5.39 6.70
C ARG A 111 9.26 -6.87 6.45
N ALA A 112 9.41 -7.71 7.46
CA ALA A 112 9.15 -9.13 7.32
C ALA A 112 7.64 -9.42 7.18
N VAL A 113 6.78 -8.70 7.91
CA VAL A 113 5.33 -8.77 7.71
C VAL A 113 4.94 -8.24 6.32
N GLU A 114 5.50 -7.11 5.87
CA GLU A 114 5.30 -6.60 4.51
C GLU A 114 5.64 -7.65 3.45
N HIS A 115 6.74 -8.39 3.65
CA HIS A 115 7.16 -9.45 2.73
C HIS A 115 6.16 -10.62 2.68
N GLU A 116 5.59 -11.04 3.80
CA GLU A 116 4.54 -12.07 3.83
C GLU A 116 3.25 -11.60 3.10
N LEU A 117 2.95 -10.30 3.18
CA LEU A 117 1.80 -9.68 2.52
C LEU A 117 1.99 -9.50 1.01
N LEU A 118 3.19 -9.65 0.44
CA LEU A 118 3.43 -9.60 -1.01
C LEU A 118 2.64 -10.66 -1.79
N THR A 119 2.10 -11.67 -1.12
CA THR A 119 1.20 -12.67 -1.71
C THR A 119 -0.19 -12.12 -2.02
N LEU A 120 -0.58 -11.00 -1.40
CA LEU A 120 -1.87 -10.34 -1.60
C LEU A 120 -1.80 -9.30 -2.70
N THR A 121 -2.90 -9.15 -3.45
CA THR A 121 -3.00 -8.09 -4.44
C THR A 121 -3.18 -6.72 -3.79
N GLY A 122 -2.14 -5.89 -3.81
CA GLY A 122 -2.19 -4.56 -3.20
C GLY A 122 -0.83 -3.90 -3.03
N VAL A 123 -0.82 -2.79 -2.30
CA VAL A 123 0.37 -2.19 -1.70
C VAL A 123 0.15 -2.13 -0.20
N PHE A 124 1.11 -2.66 0.55
CA PHE A 124 1.05 -2.78 2.01
C PHE A 124 2.27 -2.08 2.60
N LYS A 125 2.05 -1.29 3.64
CA LYS A 125 3.11 -0.71 4.46
C LYS A 125 2.80 -1.00 5.92
N VAL A 126 3.78 -1.48 6.67
CA VAL A 126 3.64 -1.83 8.08
C VAL A 126 4.51 -0.90 8.91
N GLU A 127 3.90 -0.20 9.85
CA GLU A 127 4.60 0.71 10.74
C GLU A 127 4.36 0.33 12.19
N TYR A 128 5.43 0.36 13.00
CA TYR A 128 5.29 0.30 14.44
C TYR A 128 4.69 1.62 14.95
N CYS A 129 3.64 1.53 15.75
CA CYS A 129 2.98 2.70 16.33
C CYS A 129 3.38 2.92 17.78
N SER A 130 3.15 1.93 18.62
CA SER A 130 3.34 2.08 20.06
C SER A 130 3.44 0.74 20.77
N SER A 131 3.77 0.80 22.05
CA SER A 131 3.75 -0.34 22.95
C SER A 131 3.23 0.09 24.31
N GLU A 132 2.42 -0.75 24.95
CA GLU A 132 1.94 -0.50 26.30
C GLU A 132 1.93 -1.82 27.09
N LYS A 133 2.56 -1.81 28.28
CA LYS A 133 2.69 -2.97 29.19
C LYS A 133 3.37 -4.18 28.53
N SER A 134 2.59 -5.05 27.90
CA SER A 134 3.00 -6.27 27.22
C SER A 134 2.40 -6.36 25.80
N SER A 135 1.84 -5.25 25.30
CA SER A 135 1.22 -5.18 23.99
C SER A 135 2.04 -4.31 23.06
N VAL A 136 2.18 -4.74 21.82
CA VAL A 136 2.81 -4.00 20.74
C VAL A 136 1.79 -3.75 19.64
N VAL A 137 1.76 -2.51 19.12
CA VAL A 137 0.81 -2.07 18.10
C VAL A 137 1.56 -1.76 16.80
N PHE A 138 1.12 -2.40 15.72
CA PHE A 138 1.52 -2.06 14.36
C PHE A 138 0.31 -1.57 13.58
N THR A 139 0.53 -0.64 12.66
CA THR A 139 -0.48 -0.22 11.68
C THR A 139 -0.09 -0.73 10.31
N ILE A 140 -1.01 -1.43 9.66
CA ILE A 140 -0.89 -1.83 8.25
C ILE A 140 -1.70 -0.85 7.42
N TYR A 141 -1.02 -0.05 6.62
CA TYR A 141 -1.62 0.74 5.56
C TYR A 141 -1.79 -0.13 4.32
N CYS A 142 -3.03 -0.27 3.87
CA CYS A 142 -3.39 -1.09 2.71
C CYS A 142 -3.96 -0.20 1.61
N THR A 143 -3.43 -0.32 0.39
CA THR A 143 -4.06 0.21 -0.82
C THR A 143 -4.36 -0.96 -1.75
N VAL A 144 -5.65 -1.22 -1.99
CA VAL A 144 -6.12 -2.37 -2.78
C VAL A 144 -7.03 -1.91 -3.92
N LEU A 145 -7.35 -2.81 -4.85
CA LEU A 145 -8.33 -2.52 -5.90
C LEU A 145 -9.74 -2.39 -5.32
N ILE A 146 -10.55 -1.52 -5.91
CA ILE A 146 -11.95 -1.35 -5.49
C ILE A 146 -12.70 -2.69 -5.57
N GLY A 147 -13.57 -2.94 -4.59
CA GLY A 147 -14.33 -4.19 -4.49
C GLY A 147 -13.53 -5.41 -3.99
N THR A 148 -12.21 -5.29 -3.76
CA THR A 148 -11.38 -6.41 -3.25
C THR A 148 -11.11 -6.37 -1.75
N LYS A 149 -11.49 -5.28 -1.07
CA LYS A 149 -11.21 -5.02 0.35
C LYS A 149 -11.52 -6.21 1.25
N ASP A 150 -12.75 -6.73 1.23
CA ASP A 150 -13.17 -7.78 2.17
C ASP A 150 -12.38 -9.08 1.97
N ARG A 151 -12.12 -9.44 0.71
CA ARG A 151 -11.30 -10.60 0.37
C ARG A 151 -9.85 -10.43 0.82
N VAL A 152 -9.26 -9.25 0.58
CA VAL A 152 -7.89 -8.96 1.02
C VAL A 152 -7.82 -9.01 2.55
N LEU A 153 -8.79 -8.42 3.25
CA LEU A 153 -8.85 -8.41 4.71
C LEU A 153 -8.92 -9.84 5.28
N GLN A 154 -9.79 -10.69 4.73
CA GLN A 154 -9.86 -12.10 5.14
C GLN A 154 -8.54 -12.85 4.94
N ASN A 155 -7.87 -12.65 3.81
CA ASN A 155 -6.61 -13.33 3.53
C ASN A 155 -5.46 -12.76 4.37
N LEU A 156 -5.47 -11.46 4.64
CA LEU A 156 -4.51 -10.80 5.51
C LEU A 156 -4.58 -11.40 6.93
N TYR A 157 -5.78 -11.55 7.51
CA TYR A 157 -5.91 -12.22 8.81
C TYR A 157 -5.41 -13.67 8.80
N LYS A 158 -5.63 -14.42 7.71
CA LYS A 158 -5.11 -15.78 7.58
C LYS A 158 -3.58 -15.80 7.59
N ILE A 159 -2.95 -14.93 6.79
CA ILE A 159 -1.48 -14.82 6.73
C ILE A 159 -0.93 -14.51 8.11
N LEU A 160 -1.43 -13.45 8.76
CA LEU A 160 -0.95 -13.02 10.06
C LEU A 160 -1.10 -14.10 11.14
N ASN A 161 -2.23 -14.84 11.18
CA ASN A 161 -2.43 -15.94 12.13
C ASN A 161 -1.45 -17.11 11.93
N THR A 162 -0.97 -17.29 10.70
CA THR A 162 -0.01 -18.35 10.34
C THR A 162 1.43 -17.86 10.23
N SER A 163 1.68 -16.57 10.47
CA SER A 163 2.98 -15.93 10.29
C SER A 163 4.03 -16.57 11.18
N GLN A 164 5.08 -17.12 10.56
CA GLN A 164 6.23 -17.63 11.28
C GLN A 164 7.08 -16.48 11.82
N THR A 165 7.19 -15.37 11.07
CA THR A 165 7.91 -14.17 11.48
C THR A 165 7.42 -13.68 12.84
N LEU A 166 6.11 -13.51 12.98
CA LEU A 166 5.51 -13.04 14.24
C LEU A 166 5.80 -14.02 15.39
N ARG A 167 5.64 -15.32 15.16
CA ARG A 167 5.95 -16.35 16.17
C ARG A 167 7.41 -16.34 16.59
N TYR A 168 8.36 -16.21 15.66
CA TYR A 168 9.79 -16.10 15.98
C TYR A 168 10.14 -14.82 16.74
N SER A 169 9.37 -13.76 16.53
CA SER A 169 9.46 -12.52 17.31
C SER A 169 8.77 -12.59 18.68
N GLY A 170 8.21 -13.74 19.07
CA GLY A 170 7.48 -13.91 20.34
C GLY A 170 6.11 -13.23 20.36
N ILE A 171 5.55 -12.99 19.17
CA ILE A 171 4.23 -12.42 18.96
C ILE A 171 3.25 -13.57 18.68
N ASN A 172 2.45 -13.93 19.68
CA ASN A 172 1.72 -15.20 19.66
C ASN A 172 0.21 -15.08 19.45
N GLN A 173 -0.39 -13.89 19.61
CA GLN A 173 -1.84 -13.70 19.47
C GLN A 173 -2.18 -12.38 18.78
N LEU A 174 -2.95 -12.48 17.70
CA LEU A 174 -3.70 -11.37 17.11
C LEU A 174 -5.01 -11.23 17.87
N ARG A 175 -5.31 -10.02 18.35
CA ARG A 175 -6.60 -9.67 18.94
C ARG A 175 -7.35 -8.67 18.07
#